data_AF-A0A246G7H8-F1
#
_entry.id   AF-A0A246G7H8-F1
#
_cell.length_a   1.000
_cell.length_b   1.000
_cell.length_c   1.000
_cell.angle_alpha   90.00
_cell.angle_beta   90.00
_cell.angle_gamma   90.00
#
_symmetry.space_group_name_H-M   'P 1'
#
loop_
_entity.id
_entity.type
_entity.pdbx_description
1 polymer ?
#
loop_
_entity_poly.entity_id
_entity_poly.type
_entity_poly.pdbx_seq_one_letter_code
_entity_poly.pdbx_strand_id
1 'polypeptide(L)'
;MRLFNKMLRMIMKSDSLKQSKNTVECQKDNTYIAIDNDDTVGFKVVRPLDNELKDKIEQSSLLCRTGQLYMHYWTTDLICTNRNDPEWQNKVMFFWKAEEPFPKKSLPPYFQDFQTKYFLFGSDTSNISLKVGQAIPWFGMPGLGEKHVCVLNGENMTVPELNDLGLVDYIEQVELTLSNIDILTNRGEYFFLIDERITPFQNGNFYLKGKPIPIHIAYSVGGIHIVKKV
;
A
#
# COMPACT_ATOMS: atom_id res chain seq x y z
N MET A 1 11.74 -64.94 23.49
CA MET A 1 11.69 -64.31 22.14
C MET A 1 10.30 -64.48 21.48
N ARG A 2 9.20 -64.05 22.12
CA ARG A 2 7.85 -64.06 21.47
C ARG A 2 6.77 -63.15 22.09
N LEU A 3 7.07 -62.36 23.12
CA LEU A 3 6.13 -61.37 23.68
C LEU A 3 6.51 -59.89 23.46
N PHE A 4 7.72 -59.57 23.01
CA PHE A 4 8.09 -58.18 22.65
C PHE A 4 7.67 -57.77 21.22
N ASN A 5 7.30 -58.72 20.35
CA ASN A 5 6.92 -58.44 18.96
C ASN A 5 5.41 -58.22 18.74
N LYS A 6 4.60 -58.22 19.81
CA LYS A 6 3.14 -57.99 19.72
C LYS A 6 2.72 -56.56 20.12
N MET A 7 3.60 -55.81 20.80
CA MET A 7 3.36 -54.42 21.18
C MET A 7 3.85 -53.41 20.12
N LEU A 8 4.73 -53.83 19.21
CA LEU A 8 5.19 -53.03 18.06
C LEU A 8 4.34 -53.19 16.78
N ARG A 9 3.26 -54.00 16.83
CA ARG A 9 2.35 -54.23 15.70
C ARG A 9 1.00 -53.53 15.82
N MET A 10 0.82 -52.70 16.85
CA MET A 10 -0.41 -51.93 17.08
C MET A 10 -0.25 -50.42 16.85
N ILE A 11 0.91 -49.99 16.32
CA ILE A 11 1.11 -48.66 15.70
C ILE A 11 1.31 -48.90 14.21
N MET A 12 0.26 -49.45 13.59
CA MET A 12 0.14 -49.53 12.13
C MET A 12 -0.67 -48.32 11.65
N LYS A 13 -0.22 -47.78 10.52
CA LYS A 13 -0.98 -46.96 9.57
C LYS A 13 -1.36 -45.55 10.03
N SER A 14 -0.51 -44.60 9.66
CA SER A 14 -0.98 -43.30 9.20
C SER A 14 -0.05 -42.79 8.10
N ASP A 15 -0.53 -42.96 6.87
CA ASP A 15 -0.41 -42.08 5.72
C ASP A 15 0.91 -41.36 5.46
N SER A 16 1.60 -41.88 4.45
CA SER A 16 2.43 -41.10 3.54
C SER A 16 1.64 -39.89 3.02
N LEU A 17 1.91 -38.71 3.57
CA LEU A 17 1.42 -37.43 3.09
C LEU A 17 1.92 -37.20 1.65
N LYS A 18 1.03 -37.46 0.68
CA LYS A 18 1.10 -36.86 -0.65
C LYS A 18 1.04 -35.35 -0.47
N GLN A 19 2.07 -34.63 -0.92
CA GLN A 19 1.99 -33.19 -1.18
C GLN A 19 0.92 -32.96 -2.24
N SER A 20 -0.29 -32.55 -1.82
CA SER A 20 -1.28 -32.01 -2.73
C SER A 20 -0.94 -30.55 -3.00
N LYS A 21 -0.57 -30.24 -4.24
CA LYS A 21 -0.70 -28.91 -4.80
C LYS A 21 -2.20 -28.60 -4.80
N ASN A 22 -2.69 -27.90 -3.78
CA ASN A 22 -4.04 -27.33 -3.82
C ASN A 22 -3.98 -26.08 -4.68
N THR A 23 -4.20 -26.27 -5.98
CA THR A 23 -4.56 -25.18 -6.89
C THR A 23 -5.96 -24.74 -6.48
N VAL A 24 -6.09 -23.50 -5.99
CA VAL A 24 -7.38 -22.91 -5.65
C VAL A 24 -8.12 -22.66 -6.97
N GLU A 25 -9.21 -23.38 -7.21
CA GLU A 25 -10.06 -23.21 -8.39
C GLU A 25 -11.20 -22.25 -8.05
N CYS A 26 -11.13 -21.02 -8.57
CA CYS A 26 -12.15 -19.99 -8.36
C CYS A 26 -13.33 -20.21 -9.31
N GLN A 27 -14.54 -20.42 -8.79
CA GLN A 27 -15.78 -20.37 -9.58
C GLN A 27 -16.47 -19.00 -9.48
N LYS A 28 -17.12 -18.66 -10.60
CA LYS A 28 -17.73 -17.38 -10.98
C LYS A 28 -18.82 -16.90 -10.01
N ASP A 29 -18.56 -15.80 -9.30
CA ASP A 29 -19.35 -14.54 -9.36
C ASP A 29 -18.61 -13.44 -8.58
N ASN A 30 -18.19 -12.42 -9.32
CA ASN A 30 -17.12 -11.48 -8.96
C ASN A 30 -17.47 -10.54 -7.81
N THR A 31 -17.00 -10.81 -6.59
CA THR A 31 -16.61 -9.71 -5.69
C THR A 31 -15.74 -10.10 -4.52
N TYR A 32 -15.57 -11.39 -4.20
CA TYR A 32 -14.83 -11.81 -3.01
C TYR A 32 -13.86 -12.97 -3.27
N ILE A 33 -12.73 -12.96 -2.58
CA ILE A 33 -11.76 -14.06 -2.52
C ILE A 33 -11.90 -14.73 -1.17
N ALA A 34 -12.38 -15.97 -1.16
CA ALA A 34 -12.41 -16.82 0.03
C ALA A 34 -11.02 -17.38 0.32
N ILE A 35 -10.66 -17.45 1.59
CA ILE A 35 -9.30 -17.84 2.04
C ILE A 35 -9.35 -19.08 2.93
N ASP A 36 -10.53 -19.46 3.41
CA ASP A 36 -10.79 -20.67 4.17
C ASP A 36 -11.68 -21.65 3.40
N ASN A 37 -11.54 -22.93 3.73
CA ASN A 37 -12.33 -24.00 3.12
C ASN A 37 -13.82 -23.94 3.52
N ASP A 38 -14.15 -23.13 4.54
CA ASP A 38 -15.52 -22.92 5.02
C ASP A 38 -16.17 -21.64 4.42
N ASP A 39 -15.49 -20.93 3.51
CA ASP A 39 -15.95 -19.70 2.84
C ASP A 39 -16.48 -18.60 3.79
N THR A 40 -16.07 -18.62 5.07
CA THR A 40 -16.59 -17.69 6.08
C THR A 40 -15.89 -16.33 6.04
N VAL A 41 -14.71 -16.26 5.42
CA VAL A 41 -13.91 -15.03 5.33
C VAL A 41 -13.54 -14.73 3.88
N GLY A 42 -14.25 -13.76 3.30
CA GLY A 42 -14.03 -13.25 1.96
C GLY A 42 -13.40 -11.85 1.94
N PHE A 43 -12.55 -11.59 0.95
CA PHE A 43 -11.95 -10.26 0.71
C PHE A 43 -12.47 -9.63 -0.56
N LYS A 44 -12.91 -8.38 -0.46
CA LYS A 44 -13.46 -7.67 -1.62
C LYS A 44 -12.39 -7.48 -2.69
N VAL A 45 -12.66 -7.97 -3.89
CA VAL A 45 -11.88 -7.67 -5.08
C VAL A 45 -12.20 -6.24 -5.50
N VAL A 46 -11.18 -5.39 -5.51
CA VAL A 46 -11.28 -3.98 -5.94
C VAL A 46 -10.74 -3.78 -7.35
N ARG A 47 -9.92 -4.71 -7.84
CA ARG A 47 -9.40 -4.74 -9.21
C ARG A 47 -9.62 -6.14 -9.81
N PRO A 48 -10.73 -6.35 -10.54
CA PRO A 48 -10.95 -7.59 -11.27
C PRO A 48 -9.84 -7.79 -12.30
N LEU A 49 -9.28 -9.01 -12.35
CA LEU A 49 -8.22 -9.36 -13.30
C LEU A 49 -8.69 -10.49 -14.20
N ASP A 50 -8.46 -10.35 -15.51
CA ASP A 50 -8.51 -11.48 -16.42
C ASP A 50 -7.32 -12.43 -16.19
N ASN A 51 -7.34 -13.60 -16.81
CA ASN A 51 -6.30 -14.59 -16.61
C ASN A 51 -4.95 -14.16 -17.20
N GLU A 52 -4.95 -13.36 -18.27
CA GLU A 52 -3.73 -12.88 -18.90
C GLU A 52 -2.99 -11.90 -17.97
N LEU A 53 -3.70 -10.94 -17.37
CA LEU A 53 -3.14 -10.00 -16.40
C LEU A 53 -2.63 -10.71 -15.14
N LYS A 54 -3.35 -11.73 -14.66
CA LYS A 54 -2.85 -12.55 -13.53
C LYS A 54 -1.51 -13.18 -13.85
N ASP A 55 -1.40 -13.84 -15.01
CA ASP A 55 -0.17 -14.50 -15.44
C ASP A 55 0.97 -13.50 -15.61
N LYS A 56 0.69 -12.30 -16.14
CA LYS A 56 1.68 -11.23 -16.31
C LYS A 56 2.14 -10.65 -14.98
N ILE A 57 1.25 -10.47 -14.01
CA ILE A 57 1.62 -9.99 -12.67
C ILE A 57 2.53 -11.03 -11.97
N GLU A 58 2.22 -12.32 -12.08
CA GLU A 58 3.05 -13.39 -11.51
C GLU A 58 4.45 -13.48 -12.15
N GLN A 59 4.56 -13.11 -13.43
CA GLN A 59 5.83 -13.05 -14.17
C GLN A 59 6.55 -11.70 -14.02
N SER A 60 5.97 -10.76 -13.29
CA SER A 60 6.52 -9.42 -13.13
C SER A 60 7.92 -9.45 -12.51
N SER A 61 8.78 -8.54 -12.98
CA SER A 61 10.12 -8.36 -12.40
C SER A 61 10.20 -7.10 -11.52
N LEU A 62 9.07 -6.41 -11.34
CA LEU A 62 9.00 -5.23 -10.48
C LEU A 62 9.36 -5.58 -9.04
N LEU A 63 10.10 -4.67 -8.41
CA LEU A 63 10.45 -4.80 -7.01
C LEU A 63 9.23 -4.50 -6.14
N CYS A 64 9.09 -5.23 -5.05
CA CYS A 64 8.13 -4.91 -4.00
C CYS A 64 8.79 -4.01 -2.96
N ARG A 65 8.14 -2.92 -2.57
CA ARG A 65 8.62 -1.97 -1.56
C ARG A 65 7.53 -1.73 -0.53
N THR A 66 7.89 -1.80 0.74
CA THR A 66 7.06 -1.28 1.83
C THR A 66 7.30 0.22 1.99
N GLY A 67 6.27 0.95 2.40
CA GLY A 67 6.39 2.38 2.65
C GLY A 67 5.04 3.03 2.89
N GLN A 68 4.99 3.96 3.84
CA GLN A 68 3.79 4.77 4.06
C GLN A 68 3.63 5.77 2.92
N LEU A 69 2.51 5.68 2.20
CA LEU A 69 2.14 6.67 1.19
C LEU A 69 1.63 7.94 1.87
N TYR A 70 2.20 9.08 1.51
CA TYR A 70 1.75 10.39 1.96
C TYR A 70 1.16 11.18 0.80
N MET A 71 0.35 12.19 1.15
CA MET A 71 -0.25 13.12 0.21
C MET A 71 -0.13 14.55 0.73
N HIS A 72 0.01 15.50 -0.19
CA HIS A 72 -0.25 16.92 0.06
C HIS A 72 -1.11 17.51 -1.07
N TYR A 73 -1.77 18.63 -0.81
CA TYR A 73 -2.60 19.30 -1.82
C TYR A 73 -1.73 20.12 -2.77
N TRP A 74 -2.20 20.35 -3.97
CA TRP A 74 -1.45 21.03 -5.00
C TRP A 74 -2.36 21.89 -5.86
N THR A 75 -1.83 23.02 -6.31
CA THR A 75 -2.46 23.90 -7.29
C THR A 75 -1.38 24.46 -8.20
N THR A 76 -1.75 24.76 -9.44
CA THR A 76 -0.89 25.57 -10.31
C THR A 76 -0.78 26.98 -9.70
N ASP A 77 0.39 27.61 -9.84
CA ASP A 77 0.69 28.98 -9.34
C ASP A 77 0.80 29.13 -7.81
N LEU A 78 1.51 28.21 -7.16
CA LEU A 78 1.89 28.29 -5.74
C LEU A 78 2.95 29.39 -5.50
N ILE A 79 2.52 30.64 -5.45
CA ILE A 79 3.37 31.76 -5.06
C ILE A 79 3.34 31.89 -3.53
N CYS A 80 4.50 31.72 -2.88
CA CYS A 80 4.64 31.98 -1.45
C CYS A 80 4.83 33.48 -1.22
N THR A 81 3.77 34.17 -0.80
CA THR A 81 3.85 35.57 -0.33
C THR A 81 4.07 35.66 1.18
N ASN A 82 3.63 34.64 1.93
CA ASN A 82 3.79 34.52 3.37
C ASN A 82 3.87 33.05 3.80
N ARG A 83 5.04 32.61 4.31
CA ARG A 83 5.27 31.21 4.75
C ARG A 83 4.42 30.80 5.96
N ASN A 84 3.84 31.77 6.68
CA ASN A 84 2.95 31.54 7.82
C ASN A 84 1.45 31.57 7.44
N ASP A 85 1.11 31.75 6.16
CA ASP A 85 -0.27 31.64 5.70
C ASP A 85 -0.77 30.19 5.86
N PRO A 86 -1.79 29.94 6.71
CA PRO A 86 -2.32 28.60 6.91
C PRO A 86 -2.85 27.96 5.62
N GLU A 87 -3.41 28.73 4.69
CA GLU A 87 -3.95 28.17 3.46
C GLU A 87 -2.81 27.65 2.57
N TRP A 88 -1.77 28.47 2.36
CA TRP A 88 -0.57 28.06 1.66
C TRP A 88 0.13 26.87 2.33
N GLN A 89 0.30 26.89 3.66
CA GLN A 89 0.91 25.79 4.40
C GLN A 89 0.15 24.46 4.23
N ASN A 90 -1.19 24.48 4.26
CA ASN A 90 -2.00 23.27 4.04
C ASN A 90 -1.90 22.71 2.62
N LYS A 91 -1.46 23.53 1.65
CA LYS A 91 -1.17 23.06 0.28
C LYS A 91 0.20 22.38 0.24
N VAL A 92 1.27 23.08 0.61
CA VAL A 92 2.63 22.61 0.28
C VAL A 92 3.48 22.12 1.46
N MET A 93 3.13 22.48 2.69
CA MET A 93 3.94 22.20 3.87
C MET A 93 3.38 21.06 4.71
N PHE A 94 2.08 21.11 4.99
CA PHE A 94 1.40 20.06 5.73
C PHE A 94 0.98 18.94 4.80
N PHE A 95 1.18 17.71 5.27
CA PHE A 95 0.82 16.51 4.53
C PHE A 95 0.17 15.49 5.45
N TRP A 96 -0.43 14.49 4.83
CA TRP A 96 -1.28 13.50 5.47
C TRP A 96 -0.92 12.12 4.94
N LYS A 97 -1.20 11.07 5.70
CA LYS A 97 -1.23 9.71 5.13
C LYS A 97 -2.27 9.67 4.00
N ALA A 98 -1.98 8.98 2.91
CA ALA A 98 -2.83 8.97 1.72
C ALA A 98 -4.26 8.46 2.00
N GLU A 99 -4.38 7.52 2.93
CA GLU A 99 -5.64 6.95 3.40
C GLU A 99 -6.45 7.86 4.35
N GLU A 100 -5.88 8.97 4.83
CA GLU A 100 -6.51 9.79 5.85
C GLU A 100 -7.81 10.40 5.26
N PRO A 101 -8.99 10.11 5.83
CA PRO A 101 -10.25 10.64 5.34
C PRO A 101 -10.29 12.17 5.41
N PHE A 102 -10.85 12.81 4.38
CA PHE A 102 -10.96 14.27 4.33
C PHE A 102 -11.59 14.91 5.59
N PRO A 103 -12.70 14.39 6.16
CA PRO A 103 -13.29 14.96 7.38
C PRO A 103 -12.36 14.94 8.60
N LYS A 104 -11.35 14.05 8.62
CA LYS A 104 -10.38 14.02 9.72
C LYS A 104 -9.28 15.07 9.58
N LYS A 105 -9.14 15.68 8.40
CA LYS A 105 -8.15 16.72 8.11
C LYS A 105 -8.62 18.11 8.58
N SER A 106 -9.93 18.29 8.82
CA SER A 106 -10.56 19.57 9.20
C SER A 106 -10.16 20.75 8.30
N LEU A 107 -10.11 20.51 7.00
CA LEU A 107 -9.77 21.53 6.01
C LEU A 107 -11.04 22.16 5.43
N PRO A 108 -10.96 23.39 4.87
CA PRO A 108 -12.08 23.98 4.15
C PRO A 108 -12.59 23.04 3.05
N PRO A 109 -13.90 22.89 2.83
CA PRO A 109 -14.44 21.94 1.85
C PRO A 109 -13.86 22.07 0.43
N TYR A 110 -13.53 23.29 0.00
CA TYR A 110 -12.93 23.53 -1.33
C TYR A 110 -11.56 22.85 -1.52
N PHE A 111 -10.88 22.40 -0.46
CA PHE A 111 -9.64 21.62 -0.60
C PHE A 111 -9.86 20.27 -1.30
N GLN A 112 -11.09 19.74 -1.30
CA GLN A 112 -11.42 18.51 -2.04
C GLN A 112 -11.28 18.69 -3.55
N ASP A 113 -11.36 19.92 -4.05
CA ASP A 113 -11.27 20.25 -5.47
C ASP A 113 -9.82 20.50 -5.92
N PHE A 114 -8.88 20.59 -4.98
CA PHE A 114 -7.46 20.70 -5.31
C PHE A 114 -6.89 19.38 -5.81
N GLN A 115 -5.89 19.47 -6.68
CA GLN A 115 -5.09 18.32 -7.06
C GLN A 115 -4.36 17.78 -5.82
N THR A 116 -4.07 16.49 -5.82
CA THR A 116 -3.24 15.86 -4.79
C THR A 116 -1.99 15.29 -5.43
N LYS A 117 -0.85 15.48 -4.76
CA LYS A 117 0.39 14.78 -5.10
C LYS A 117 0.68 13.76 -4.02
N TYR A 118 1.13 12.59 -4.45
CA TYR A 118 1.50 11.48 -3.58
C TYR A 118 3.01 11.33 -3.56
N PHE A 119 3.56 10.96 -2.41
CA PHE A 119 4.99 10.79 -2.27
C PHE A 119 5.35 9.73 -1.25
N LEU A 120 6.58 9.26 -1.35
CA LEU A 120 7.23 8.39 -0.37
C LEU A 120 8.47 9.09 0.16
N PHE A 121 8.84 8.80 1.40
CA PHE A 121 10.16 9.15 1.89
C PHE A 121 11.23 8.31 1.19
N GLY A 122 12.35 8.96 0.87
CA GLY A 122 13.55 8.30 0.37
C GLY A 122 14.17 7.36 1.41
N SER A 123 15.23 6.65 1.00
CA SER A 123 15.91 5.68 1.88
C SER A 123 16.71 6.32 3.01
N ASP A 124 17.18 7.56 2.84
CA ASP A 124 17.90 8.30 3.87
C ASP A 124 17.11 9.53 4.29
N THR A 125 16.50 9.44 5.47
CA THR A 125 15.76 10.54 6.13
C THR A 125 16.42 10.96 7.43
N SER A 126 17.67 10.56 7.67
CA SER A 126 18.37 10.80 8.95
C SER A 126 18.49 12.29 9.31
N ASN A 127 18.52 13.16 8.30
CA ASN A 127 18.69 14.60 8.47
C ASN A 127 17.36 15.36 8.65
N ILE A 128 16.20 14.71 8.50
CA ILE A 128 14.90 15.32 8.69
C ILE A 128 14.18 14.76 9.90
N SER A 129 13.47 15.64 10.60
CA SER A 129 12.59 15.27 11.71
C SER A 129 11.14 15.38 11.27
N LEU A 130 10.38 14.30 11.42
CA LEU A 130 8.93 14.29 11.20
C LEU A 130 8.22 14.76 12.48
N LYS A 131 7.52 15.89 12.39
CA LYS A 131 6.62 16.35 13.45
C LYS A 131 5.19 15.97 13.10
N VAL A 132 4.47 15.46 14.08
CA VAL A 132 3.06 15.07 13.97
C VAL A 132 2.26 15.92 14.93
N GLY A 133 1.22 16.57 14.40
CA GLY A 133 0.18 17.23 15.17
C GLY A 133 -1.18 16.62 14.86
N GLN A 134 -2.17 16.92 15.68
CA GLN A 134 -3.53 16.45 15.45
C GLN A 134 -4.40 17.59 14.92
N ALA A 135 -5.18 17.32 13.87
CA ALA A 135 -6.16 18.26 13.37
C ALA A 135 -7.26 18.49 14.42
N ILE A 136 -7.51 19.75 14.80
CA ILE A 136 -8.62 20.08 15.68
C ILE A 136 -9.95 20.05 14.90
N PRO A 137 -11.10 19.78 15.54
CA PRO A 137 -12.40 19.88 14.88
C PRO A 137 -12.64 21.29 14.33
N TRP A 138 -12.94 21.41 13.04
CA TRP A 138 -13.18 22.71 12.37
C TRP A 138 -13.99 22.53 11.08
N PHE A 139 -14.54 23.62 10.52
CA PHE A 139 -15.40 23.59 9.31
C PHE A 139 -16.56 22.57 9.36
N GLY A 140 -17.09 22.28 10.56
CA GLY A 140 -18.15 21.28 10.75
C GLY A 140 -17.65 19.82 10.66
N MET A 141 -16.33 19.61 10.64
CA MET A 141 -15.70 18.30 10.54
C MET A 141 -15.10 17.84 11.88
N PRO A 142 -15.03 16.52 12.13
CA PRO A 142 -14.58 15.98 13.41
C PRO A 142 -13.08 16.16 13.65
N GLY A 143 -12.25 16.30 12.61
CA GLY A 143 -10.80 16.36 12.75
C GLY A 143 -10.20 15.06 13.27
N LEU A 144 -9.19 15.19 14.13
CA LEU A 144 -8.44 14.11 14.78
C LEU A 144 -7.45 13.36 13.88
N GLY A 145 -7.35 13.72 12.60
CA GLY A 145 -6.35 13.18 11.69
C GLY A 145 -4.93 13.65 12.03
N GLU A 146 -3.95 12.83 11.66
CA GLU A 146 -2.53 13.14 11.88
C GLU A 146 -2.02 14.08 10.79
N LYS A 147 -1.76 15.34 11.18
CA LYS A 147 -1.16 16.35 10.33
C LYS A 147 0.35 16.31 10.49
N HIS A 148 1.07 16.14 9.39
CA HIS A 148 2.51 15.97 9.39
C HIS A 148 3.21 17.20 8.81
N VAL A 149 4.44 17.44 9.28
CA VAL A 149 5.39 18.40 8.70
C VAL A 149 6.81 17.90 8.92
N CYS A 150 7.70 18.13 7.96
CA CYS A 150 9.12 17.83 8.12
C CYS A 150 9.88 19.06 8.59
N VAL A 151 10.90 18.84 9.41
CA VAL A 151 11.81 19.87 9.90
C VAL A 151 13.22 19.49 9.52
N LEU A 152 13.94 20.42 8.90
CA LEU A 152 15.35 20.30 8.54
C LEU A 152 16.09 21.50 9.13
N ASN A 153 17.16 21.27 9.89
CA ASN A 153 17.95 22.34 10.53
C ASN A 153 17.12 23.34 11.37
N GLY A 154 16.03 22.87 11.98
CA GLY A 154 15.14 23.70 12.81
C GLY A 154 14.03 24.42 12.04
N GLU A 155 14.02 24.36 10.70
CA GLU A 155 13.00 25.01 9.87
C GLU A 155 12.01 24.00 9.28
N ASN A 156 10.73 24.38 9.22
CA ASN A 156 9.71 23.56 8.57
C ASN A 156 9.92 23.59 7.06
N MET A 157 9.97 22.42 6.45
CA MET A 157 10.16 22.22 5.01
C MET A 157 8.84 21.98 4.31
N THR A 158 8.74 22.48 3.07
CA THR A 158 7.65 22.10 2.16
C THR A 158 7.96 20.78 1.47
N VAL A 159 6.93 20.05 1.05
CA VAL A 159 7.09 18.79 0.31
C VAL A 159 7.84 18.98 -1.01
N PRO A 160 7.60 20.05 -1.81
CA PRO A 160 8.43 20.36 -2.97
C PRO A 160 9.91 20.56 -2.64
N GLU A 161 10.25 21.33 -1.59
CA GLU A 161 11.65 21.52 -1.18
C GLU A 161 12.30 20.19 -0.77
N LEU A 162 11.57 19.30 -0.08
CA LEU A 162 12.07 17.97 0.25
C LEU A 162 12.30 17.11 -1.01
N ASN A 163 11.47 17.28 -2.03
CA ASN A 163 11.61 16.57 -3.30
C ASN A 163 12.82 17.06 -4.09
N ASP A 164 13.03 18.37 -4.17
CA ASP A 164 14.21 18.98 -4.80
C ASP A 164 15.52 18.53 -4.14
N LEU A 165 15.49 18.25 -2.84
CA LEU A 165 16.61 17.70 -2.07
C LEU A 165 16.76 16.17 -2.19
N GLY A 166 15.85 15.49 -2.89
CA GLY A 166 15.86 14.02 -3.03
C GLY A 166 15.49 13.25 -1.76
N LEU A 167 14.86 13.92 -0.79
CA LEU A 167 14.46 13.32 0.49
C LEU A 167 13.07 12.67 0.41
N VAL A 168 12.25 13.11 -0.56
CA VAL A 168 10.99 12.46 -0.92
C VAL A 168 10.91 12.28 -2.42
N ASP A 169 10.27 11.21 -2.85
CA ASP A 169 10.00 10.92 -4.26
C ASP A 169 8.51 11.07 -4.52
N TYR A 170 8.13 11.93 -5.46
CA TYR A 170 6.77 11.95 -5.98
C TYR A 170 6.49 10.66 -6.73
N ILE A 171 5.26 10.15 -6.56
CA ILE A 171 4.81 8.95 -7.24
C ILE A 171 3.38 9.10 -7.76
N GLU A 172 3.09 8.33 -8.80
CA GLU A 172 1.76 8.17 -9.36
C GLU A 172 1.35 6.71 -9.27
N GLN A 173 0.10 6.44 -8.85
CA GLN A 173 -0.47 5.11 -8.94
C GLN A 173 -0.92 4.85 -10.37
N VAL A 174 -0.53 3.70 -10.90
CA VAL A 174 -0.85 3.31 -12.28
C VAL A 174 -1.72 2.06 -12.24
N GLU A 175 -2.87 2.14 -12.92
CA GLU A 175 -3.73 0.98 -13.13
C GLU A 175 -3.17 0.11 -14.25
N LEU A 176 -3.05 -1.19 -13.98
CA LEU A 176 -2.59 -2.15 -14.95
C LEU A 176 -3.73 -2.53 -15.89
N THR A 177 -3.44 -2.49 -17.18
CA THR A 177 -4.34 -2.86 -18.26
C THR A 177 -3.58 -3.66 -19.30
N LEU A 178 -4.29 -4.29 -20.24
CA LEU A 178 -3.62 -5.03 -21.32
C LEU A 178 -2.79 -4.12 -22.26
N SER A 179 -3.06 -2.81 -22.29
CA SER A 179 -2.32 -1.87 -23.14
C SER A 179 -1.01 -1.35 -22.54
N ASN A 180 -0.73 -1.62 -21.25
CA ASN A 180 0.46 -1.14 -20.55
C ASN A 180 1.20 -2.24 -19.78
N ILE A 181 1.10 -3.50 -20.24
CA ILE A 181 1.73 -4.67 -19.59
C ILE A 181 3.25 -4.53 -19.47
N ASP A 182 3.88 -3.82 -20.41
CA ASP A 182 5.33 -3.60 -20.45
C ASP A 182 5.87 -2.94 -19.18
N ILE A 183 5.06 -2.17 -18.45
CA ILE A 183 5.44 -1.56 -17.17
C ILE A 183 5.88 -2.59 -16.14
N LEU A 184 5.37 -3.83 -16.19
CA LEU A 184 5.73 -4.92 -15.26
C LEU A 184 7.19 -5.38 -15.38
N THR A 185 7.91 -4.91 -16.39
CA THR A 185 9.33 -5.19 -16.59
C THR A 185 10.22 -3.96 -16.43
N ASN A 186 9.64 -2.76 -16.31
CA ASN A 186 10.38 -1.51 -16.16
C ASN A 186 10.71 -1.22 -14.69
N ARG A 187 11.73 -1.90 -14.18
CA ARG A 187 12.21 -1.77 -12.78
C ARG A 187 12.84 -0.42 -12.44
N GLY A 188 13.19 0.38 -13.46
CA GLY A 188 13.81 1.69 -13.28
C GLY A 188 12.81 2.76 -12.84
N GLU A 189 11.60 2.68 -13.36
CA GLU A 189 10.56 3.68 -13.12
C GLU A 189 9.40 3.17 -12.26
N TYR A 190 9.13 1.86 -12.30
CA TYR A 190 7.96 1.25 -11.66
C TYR A 190 8.34 0.27 -10.55
N PHE A 191 7.47 0.16 -9.56
CA PHE A 191 7.56 -0.84 -8.51
C PHE A 191 6.17 -1.14 -7.92
N PHE A 192 6.06 -2.25 -7.18
CA PHE A 192 4.89 -2.53 -6.36
C PHE A 192 5.06 -1.89 -4.98
N LEU A 193 4.20 -0.94 -4.64
CA LEU A 193 4.06 -0.40 -3.29
C LEU A 193 3.11 -1.30 -2.49
N ILE A 194 3.57 -1.77 -1.33
CA ILE A 194 2.81 -2.66 -0.46
C ILE A 194 2.02 -1.86 0.57
N ASP A 195 0.72 -2.10 0.65
CA ASP A 195 -0.13 -1.67 1.76
C ASP A 195 -0.18 -2.77 2.82
N GLU A 196 0.72 -2.66 3.80
CA GLU A 196 0.88 -3.64 4.88
C GLU A 196 -0.35 -3.77 5.78
N ARG A 197 -1.29 -2.82 5.73
CA ARG A 197 -2.55 -2.88 6.50
C ARG A 197 -3.52 -3.90 5.91
N ILE A 198 -3.39 -4.18 4.61
CA ILE A 198 -4.25 -5.10 3.87
C ILE A 198 -3.52 -6.43 3.66
N THR A 199 -2.31 -6.39 3.08
CA THR A 199 -1.50 -7.58 2.80
C THR A 199 -0.08 -7.45 3.36
N PRO A 200 0.15 -7.80 4.64
CA PRO A 200 1.49 -7.87 5.21
C PRO A 200 2.43 -8.71 4.33
N PHE A 201 3.68 -8.26 4.19
CA PHE A 201 4.69 -8.94 3.38
C PHE A 201 5.85 -9.41 4.24
N GLN A 202 6.04 -10.73 4.34
CA GLN A 202 7.04 -11.34 5.22
C GLN A 202 7.66 -12.56 4.53
N ASN A 203 8.97 -12.75 4.66
CA ASN A 203 9.68 -13.89 4.09
C ASN A 203 9.36 -14.14 2.59
N GLY A 204 9.21 -13.06 1.81
CA GLY A 204 8.93 -13.13 0.38
C GLY A 204 7.48 -13.47 0.00
N ASN A 205 6.55 -13.52 0.95
CA ASN A 205 5.16 -13.86 0.72
C ASN A 205 4.21 -12.75 1.20
N PHE A 206 3.13 -12.55 0.45
CA PHE A 206 2.00 -11.73 0.88
C PHE A 206 1.06 -12.56 1.73
N TYR A 207 0.49 -11.95 2.77
CA TYR A 207 -0.42 -12.65 3.67
C TYR A 207 -1.77 -11.98 3.74
N LEU A 208 -2.81 -12.79 3.87
CA LEU A 208 -4.17 -12.33 4.08
C LEU A 208 -4.79 -13.24 5.15
N LYS A 209 -5.12 -12.65 6.32
CA LYS A 209 -5.46 -13.37 7.56
C LYS A 209 -4.44 -14.46 7.94
N GLY A 210 -3.16 -14.19 7.73
CA GLY A 210 -2.08 -15.13 8.07
C GLY A 210 -1.89 -16.29 7.10
N LYS A 211 -2.66 -16.36 6.01
CA LYS A 211 -2.41 -17.32 4.93
C LYS A 211 -1.63 -16.67 3.78
N PRO A 212 -0.62 -17.35 3.22
CA PRO A 212 0.11 -16.83 2.08
C PRO A 212 -0.81 -16.74 0.86
N ILE A 213 -0.71 -15.67 0.10
CA ILE A 213 -1.44 -15.43 -1.13
C ILE A 213 -0.48 -15.07 -2.28
N PRO A 214 -0.83 -15.43 -3.54
CA PRO A 214 -0.09 -14.97 -4.72
C PRO A 214 -0.11 -13.45 -4.90
N ILE A 215 0.83 -12.92 -5.69
CA ILE A 215 0.98 -11.47 -5.90
C ILE A 215 -0.20 -10.89 -6.70
N HIS A 216 -0.76 -11.63 -7.66
CA HIS A 216 -1.95 -11.16 -8.38
C HIS A 216 -3.17 -11.03 -7.46
N ILE A 217 -3.29 -11.90 -6.44
CA ILE A 217 -4.34 -11.79 -5.42
C ILE A 217 -4.12 -10.53 -4.58
N ALA A 218 -2.89 -10.29 -4.12
CA ALA A 218 -2.55 -9.08 -3.36
C ALA A 218 -2.88 -7.80 -4.16
N TYR A 219 -2.62 -7.79 -5.46
CA TYR A 219 -2.98 -6.67 -6.34
C TYR A 219 -4.50 -6.50 -6.47
N SER A 220 -5.23 -7.61 -6.67
CA SER A 220 -6.68 -7.60 -6.89
C SER A 220 -7.48 -7.09 -5.69
N VAL A 221 -7.00 -7.34 -4.46
CA VAL A 221 -7.64 -6.90 -3.21
C VAL A 221 -7.17 -5.51 -2.75
N GLY A 222 -6.29 -4.85 -3.52
CA GLY A 222 -5.78 -3.53 -3.17
C GLY A 222 -4.64 -3.54 -2.15
N GLY A 223 -4.07 -4.71 -1.83
CA GLY A 223 -2.96 -4.81 -0.89
C GLY A 223 -1.60 -4.42 -1.47
N ILE A 224 -1.47 -4.39 -2.81
CA ILE A 224 -0.34 -3.78 -3.50
C ILE A 224 -0.82 -2.86 -4.62
N HIS A 225 0.01 -1.89 -4.96
CA HIS A 225 -0.23 -0.87 -5.99
C HIS A 225 0.97 -0.79 -6.92
N ILE A 226 0.75 -0.71 -8.24
CA ILE A 226 1.83 -0.35 -9.16
C ILE A 226 1.97 1.16 -9.11
N VAL A 227 3.18 1.62 -8.85
CA VAL A 227 3.49 3.05 -8.77
C VAL A 227 4.64 3.39 -9.69
N LYS A 228 4.56 4.58 -10.29
CA LYS A 228 5.59 5.20 -11.11
C LYS A 228 6.26 6.31 -10.32
N LYS A 229 7.59 6.39 -10.35
CA LYS A 229 8.34 7.55 -9.84
C LYS A 229 8.23 8.73 -10.83
N VAL A 230 7.95 9.93 -10.32
CA VAL A 230 7.81 11.18 -11.10
C VAL A 230 8.97 12.12 -10.83
#